data_AF-A0A3D0M3V4-F1
#
_entry.id   AF-A0A3D0M3V4-F1
#
_cell.length_a   1.000
_cell.length_b   1.000
_cell.length_c   1.000
_cell.angle_alpha   90.00
_cell.angle_beta   90.00
_cell.angle_gamma   90.00
#
_symmetry.space_group_name_H-M   'P 1'
#
loop_
_entity.id
_entity.type
_entity.pdbx_description
1 polymer ?
#
loop_
_entity_poly.entity_id
_entity_poly.type
_entity_poly.pdbx_seq_one_letter_code
_entity_poly.pdbx_strand_id
1 'polypeptide(L)'
;MNRTDLINLKVKHGIFGVGVITEISGNYLIIKFATGESKFVYPDAFEKFISADDEAVQAEIIGEIKNKKLAAEAQQQAAEEAHKAEEKLCAAERQSIPIKRNRRNIEDGFDPDYNVKHLARQPILTYQQVEDQFGIKIAGFGRGINRTQSTVALISSVDKKKTGFVYHDHWTPDGDYMYSGEGKTGNQQMTLGNKVIVDAERDGKIIHLFVKFSPQEYYYQGIFSLKDYTYEDDKDESGNVRKKYKFRSRKQHLEG
;
A
#
# COMPACT_ATOMS: atom_id res chain seq x y z
N MET A 1 -18.09 16.77 12.35
CA MET A 1 -19.36 16.01 12.23
C MET A 1 -19.16 14.50 12.08
N ASN A 2 -19.99 13.68 12.74
CA ASN A 2 -20.05 12.24 12.50
C ASN A 2 -20.82 11.95 11.20
N ARG A 3 -20.46 10.87 10.50
CA ARG A 3 -21.12 10.49 9.23
C ARG A 3 -22.63 10.29 9.37
N THR A 4 -23.08 9.88 10.54
CA THR A 4 -24.51 9.73 10.89
C THR A 4 -25.27 11.06 10.93
N ASP A 5 -24.59 12.18 11.13
CA ASP A 5 -25.21 13.50 11.23
C ASP A 5 -25.61 14.06 9.85
N LEU A 6 -25.15 13.40 8.78
CA LEU A 6 -25.48 13.72 7.38
C LEU A 6 -26.78 13.04 6.90
N ILE A 7 -27.31 12.07 7.65
CA ILE A 7 -28.56 11.37 7.30
C ILE A 7 -29.75 12.30 7.59
N ASN A 8 -30.72 12.38 6.67
CA ASN A 8 -31.83 13.35 6.67
C ASN A 8 -31.44 14.81 6.40
N LEU A 9 -30.19 15.08 6.01
CA LEU A 9 -29.76 16.41 5.66
C LEU A 9 -30.29 16.80 4.27
N LYS A 10 -30.83 18.02 4.17
CA LYS A 10 -31.29 18.61 2.91
C LYS A 10 -30.11 19.15 2.13
N VAL A 11 -29.99 18.72 0.89
CA VAL A 11 -28.93 19.12 -0.03
C VAL A 11 -29.51 19.61 -1.35
N LYS A 12 -28.80 20.50 -2.01
CA LYS A 12 -29.11 21.06 -3.32
C LYS A 12 -28.09 20.57 -4.33
N HIS A 13 -28.58 20.09 -5.47
CA HIS A 13 -27.79 19.75 -6.64
C HIS A 13 -28.25 20.63 -7.81
N GLY A 14 -27.31 21.14 -8.62
CA GLY A 14 -27.63 22.06 -9.71
C GLY A 14 -28.60 21.50 -10.76
N ILE A 15 -28.52 20.19 -11.03
CA ILE A 15 -29.37 19.48 -12.02
C ILE A 15 -30.62 18.83 -11.39
N PHE A 16 -30.48 18.13 -10.25
CA PHE A 16 -31.55 17.33 -9.64
C PHE A 16 -32.39 18.10 -8.62
N GLY A 17 -32.04 19.35 -8.33
CA GLY A 17 -32.75 20.21 -7.39
C GLY A 17 -32.48 19.85 -5.93
N VAL A 18 -33.49 20.03 -5.08
CA VAL A 18 -33.41 19.75 -3.65
C VAL A 18 -33.64 18.26 -3.40
N GLY A 19 -32.74 17.63 -2.64
CA GLY A 19 -32.82 16.24 -2.25
C GLY A 19 -32.50 16.05 -0.76
N VAL A 20 -32.83 14.86 -0.24
CA VAL A 20 -32.57 14.47 1.16
C VAL A 20 -31.68 13.23 1.16
N ILE A 21 -30.61 13.24 1.95
CA ILE A 21 -29.75 12.06 2.12
C ILE A 21 -30.52 10.99 2.89
N THR A 22 -30.75 9.84 2.25
CA THR A 22 -31.51 8.71 2.83
C THR A 22 -30.59 7.65 3.42
N GLU A 23 -29.45 7.39 2.79
CA GLU A 23 -28.54 6.32 3.22
C GLU A 23 -27.07 6.64 2.92
N ILE A 24 -26.17 6.09 3.74
CA ILE A 24 -24.73 6.15 3.56
C ILE A 24 -24.18 4.73 3.54
N SER A 25 -23.73 4.27 2.36
CA SER A 25 -23.15 2.94 2.19
C SER A 25 -21.66 3.07 1.85
N GLY A 26 -20.80 2.94 2.87
CA GLY A 26 -19.35 3.00 2.72
C GLY A 26 -18.84 4.40 2.33
N ASN A 27 -18.41 4.55 1.08
CA ASN A 27 -17.95 5.82 0.50
C ASN A 27 -19.01 6.54 -0.34
N TYR A 28 -20.25 6.04 -0.33
CA TYR A 28 -21.31 6.56 -1.17
C TYR A 28 -22.48 7.09 -0.34
N LEU A 29 -23.05 8.21 -0.77
CA LEU A 29 -24.30 8.79 -0.30
C LEU A 29 -25.40 8.44 -1.28
N ILE A 30 -26.56 8.04 -0.78
CA ILE A 30 -27.78 7.89 -1.55
C ILE A 30 -28.67 9.06 -1.19
N ILE A 31 -29.02 9.88 -2.19
CA ILE A 31 -29.85 11.06 -2.03
C ILE A 31 -31.13 10.87 -2.83
N LYS A 32 -32.25 11.14 -2.19
CA LYS A 32 -33.56 11.12 -2.81
C LYS A 32 -33.94 12.51 -3.27
N PHE A 33 -34.02 12.71 -4.58
CA PHE A 33 -34.53 13.92 -5.22
C PHE A 33 -35.98 13.72 -5.67
N ALA A 34 -36.64 14.81 -6.03
CA ALA A 34 -37.99 14.76 -6.62
C ALA A 34 -38.02 13.94 -7.94
N THR A 35 -36.89 13.87 -8.64
CA THR A 35 -36.73 13.14 -9.91
C THR A 35 -36.31 11.67 -9.74
N GLY A 36 -35.97 11.23 -8.53
CA GLY A 36 -35.52 9.87 -8.24
C GLY A 36 -34.38 9.81 -7.22
N GLU A 37 -33.90 8.60 -6.92
CA GLU A 37 -32.75 8.38 -6.03
C GLU A 37 -31.45 8.37 -6.84
N SER A 38 -30.40 8.97 -6.30
CA SER A 38 -29.10 9.09 -6.97
C SER A 38 -27.94 8.89 -6.00
N LYS A 39 -26.89 8.22 -6.49
CA LYS A 39 -25.73 7.80 -5.69
C LYS A 39 -24.52 8.69 -5.97
N PHE A 40 -23.94 9.25 -4.92
CA PHE A 40 -22.82 10.18 -5.00
C PHE A 40 -21.65 9.72 -4.14
N VAL A 41 -20.42 10.09 -4.49
CA VAL A 41 -19.21 9.71 -3.76
C VAL A 41 -18.91 10.74 -2.67
N TYR A 42 -18.82 10.32 -1.41
CA TYR A 42 -18.38 11.16 -0.29
C TYR A 42 -16.87 10.98 -0.05
N PRO A 43 -16.10 12.06 0.19
CA PRO A 43 -16.52 13.46 0.32
C PRO A 43 -16.61 14.27 -0.99
N ASP A 44 -16.09 13.75 -2.11
CA ASP A 44 -15.87 14.50 -3.36
C ASP A 44 -17.12 15.17 -3.93
N ALA A 45 -18.30 14.60 -3.71
CA ALA A 45 -19.55 15.15 -4.20
C ALA A 45 -19.90 16.51 -3.57
N PHE A 46 -19.51 16.77 -2.32
CA PHE A 46 -19.71 18.06 -1.66
C PHE A 46 -18.74 19.15 -2.14
N GLU A 47 -17.63 18.79 -2.82
CA GLU A 47 -16.70 19.77 -3.38
C GLU A 47 -17.24 20.41 -4.68
N LYS A 48 -18.02 19.65 -5.48
CA LYS A 48 -18.36 20.04 -6.86
C LYS A 48 -19.81 19.94 -7.26
N PHE A 49 -20.58 19.04 -6.64
CA PHE A 49 -21.87 18.62 -7.20
C PHE A 49 -23.04 18.90 -6.25
N ILE A 50 -22.79 18.91 -4.93
CA ILE A 50 -23.81 18.98 -3.90
C ILE A 50 -23.46 20.07 -2.89
N SER A 51 -24.45 20.85 -2.49
CA SER A 51 -24.32 21.82 -1.40
C SER A 51 -25.42 21.60 -0.35
N ALA A 52 -25.06 21.60 0.93
CA ALA A 52 -26.03 21.60 2.01
C ALA A 52 -26.89 22.87 1.95
N ASP A 53 -28.16 22.75 2.34
CA ASP A 53 -29.10 23.87 2.38
C ASP A 53 -28.73 24.89 3.46
N ASP A 54 -28.07 24.43 4.53
CA ASP A 54 -27.52 25.26 5.60
C ASP A 54 -26.08 25.68 5.28
N GLU A 55 -25.85 26.99 5.17
CA GLU A 55 -24.54 27.58 4.89
C GLU A 55 -23.50 27.28 5.98
N ALA A 56 -23.91 27.20 7.25
CA ALA A 56 -23.00 26.91 8.36
C ALA A 56 -22.51 25.45 8.27
N VAL A 57 -23.42 24.52 7.97
CA VAL A 57 -23.10 23.10 7.82
C VAL A 57 -22.29 22.85 6.54
N GLN A 58 -22.61 23.55 5.44
CA GLN A 58 -21.83 23.46 4.21
C GLN A 58 -20.38 23.90 4.42
N ALA A 59 -20.17 25.01 5.15
CA ALA A 59 -18.84 25.52 5.45
C ALA A 59 -18.03 24.56 6.34
N GLU A 60 -18.66 23.93 7.33
CA GLU A 60 -18.03 22.91 8.17
C GLU A 60 -17.64 21.66 7.38
N ILE A 61 -18.54 21.16 6.52
CA ILE A 61 -18.27 20.01 5.65
C ILE A 61 -17.12 20.30 4.69
N ILE A 62 -17.16 21.42 3.97
CA ILE A 62 -16.06 21.82 3.06
C ILE A 62 -14.75 22.03 3.84
N GLY A 63 -14.82 22.63 5.03
CA GLY A 63 -13.66 22.85 5.90
C GLY A 63 -13.00 21.55 6.33
N GLU A 64 -13.78 20.57 6.79
CA GLU A 64 -13.28 19.24 7.11
C GLU A 64 -12.71 18.50 5.90
N ILE A 65 -13.36 18.60 4.74
CA ILE A 65 -12.89 17.98 3.50
C ILE A 65 -11.55 18.57 3.08
N LYS A 66 -11.43 19.90 3.06
CA LYS A 66 -10.17 20.61 2.77
C LYS A 66 -9.09 20.27 3.78
N ASN A 67 -9.39 20.22 5.08
CA ASN A 67 -8.41 19.86 6.11
C ASN A 67 -7.93 18.41 5.96
N LYS A 68 -8.83 17.45 5.66
CA LYS A 68 -8.45 16.06 5.38
C LYS A 68 -7.65 15.93 4.09
N LYS A 69 -7.97 16.72 3.07
CA LYS A 69 -7.24 16.78 1.78
C LYS A 69 -5.85 17.39 1.95
N LEU A 70 -5.73 18.50 2.67
CA LEU A 70 -4.45 19.12 3.04
C LEU A 70 -3.59 18.17 3.88
N ALA A 71 -4.19 17.43 4.83
CA ALA A 71 -3.46 16.42 5.59
C ALA A 71 -2.97 15.28 4.69
N ALA A 72 -3.78 14.84 3.71
CA ALA A 72 -3.37 13.82 2.75
C ALA A 72 -2.30 14.33 1.76
N GLU A 73 -2.39 15.59 1.30
CA GLU A 73 -1.42 16.24 0.43
C GLU A 73 -0.10 16.52 1.17
N ALA A 74 -0.15 16.95 2.43
CA ALA A 74 1.02 17.09 3.28
C ALA A 74 1.69 15.74 3.56
N GLN A 75 0.90 14.67 3.74
CA GLN A 75 1.43 13.31 3.84
C GLN A 75 2.08 12.84 2.52
N GLN A 76 1.49 13.18 1.37
CA GLN A 76 2.08 12.88 0.05
C GLN A 76 3.37 13.68 -0.19
N GLN A 77 3.39 14.98 0.11
CA GLN A 77 4.59 15.81 0.00
C GLN A 77 5.69 15.37 0.96
N ALA A 78 5.37 15.09 2.22
CA ALA A 78 6.34 14.56 3.18
C ALA A 78 6.90 13.20 2.73
N ALA A 79 6.07 12.35 2.12
CA ALA A 79 6.53 11.08 1.55
C ALA A 79 7.46 11.29 0.35
N GLU A 80 7.14 12.24 -0.53
CA GLU A 80 7.97 12.57 -1.69
C GLU A 80 9.29 13.24 -1.30
N GLU A 81 9.27 14.13 -0.31
CA GLU A 81 10.47 14.77 0.23
C GLU A 81 11.38 13.76 0.92
N ALA A 82 10.82 12.87 1.73
CA ALA A 82 11.59 11.84 2.38
C ALA A 82 12.13 10.80 1.37
N HIS A 83 11.41 10.51 0.29
CA HIS A 83 11.94 9.72 -0.82
C HIS A 83 13.15 10.40 -1.47
N LYS A 84 13.03 11.69 -1.80
CA LYS A 84 14.14 12.49 -2.34
C LYS A 84 15.31 12.60 -1.36
N ALA A 85 15.04 12.64 -0.05
CA ALA A 85 16.06 12.65 0.98
C ALA A 85 16.78 11.29 1.10
N GLU A 86 16.05 10.18 1.05
CA GLU A 86 16.62 8.83 1.04
C GLU A 86 17.47 8.60 -0.21
N GLU A 87 17.02 9.05 -1.38
CA GLU A 87 17.82 9.02 -2.61
C GLU A 87 19.13 9.79 -2.46
N LYS A 88 19.09 10.98 -1.85
CA LYS A 88 20.29 11.79 -1.58
C LYS A 88 21.22 11.11 -0.57
N LEU A 89 20.68 10.50 0.49
CA LEU A 89 21.47 9.75 1.47
C LEU A 89 22.15 8.53 0.84
N CYS A 90 21.40 7.75 0.06
CA CYS A 90 21.91 6.59 -0.65
C CYS A 90 22.99 6.99 -1.68
N ALA A 91 22.81 8.13 -2.36
CA ALA A 91 23.81 8.69 -3.27
C ALA A 91 25.06 9.21 -2.54
N ALA A 92 24.91 9.87 -1.39
CA ALA A 92 26.02 10.38 -0.59
C ALA A 92 26.83 9.26 0.06
N GLU A 93 26.18 8.20 0.55
CA GLU A 93 26.84 7.01 1.11
C GLU A 93 27.67 6.26 0.05
N ARG A 94 27.23 6.28 -1.22
CA ARG A 94 28.02 5.76 -2.35
C ARG A 94 29.29 6.58 -2.63
N GLN A 95 29.33 7.87 -2.26
CA GLN A 95 30.50 8.74 -2.47
C GLN A 95 31.49 8.71 -1.29
N SER A 96 31.04 8.35 -0.08
CA SER A 96 31.88 8.33 1.12
C SER A 96 32.62 7.02 1.37
N ILE A 97 32.26 5.93 0.67
CA ILE A 97 32.95 4.63 0.77
C ILE A 97 34.14 4.61 -0.20
N PRO A 98 35.40 4.54 0.28
CA PRO A 98 36.56 4.45 -0.59
C PRO A 98 36.52 3.15 -1.39
N ILE A 99 36.62 3.27 -2.71
CA ILE A 99 36.57 2.17 -3.65
C ILE A 99 37.81 1.27 -3.49
N LYS A 100 37.65 0.14 -2.80
CA LYS A 100 38.18 -1.15 -3.29
C LYS A 100 37.00 -1.94 -3.84
N ARG A 101 36.66 -1.69 -5.11
CA ARG A 101 35.74 -2.52 -5.90
C ARG A 101 36.36 -3.92 -6.04
N ASN A 102 36.13 -4.80 -5.07
CA ASN A 102 35.76 -6.15 -5.46
C ASN A 102 34.27 -6.08 -5.79
N ARG A 103 33.89 -6.47 -7.01
CA ARG A 103 32.48 -6.74 -7.33
C ARG A 103 32.02 -7.88 -6.43
N ARG A 104 31.61 -7.56 -5.21
CA ARG A 104 30.90 -8.48 -4.34
C ARG A 104 29.54 -8.71 -4.96
N ASN A 105 29.21 -9.97 -5.23
CA ASN A 105 27.90 -10.30 -5.79
C ASN A 105 26.83 -9.87 -4.76
N ILE A 106 25.63 -9.49 -5.20
CA ILE A 106 24.55 -9.05 -4.28
C ILE A 106 24.26 -10.07 -3.17
N GLU A 107 24.55 -11.33 -3.45
CA GLU A 107 24.49 -12.49 -2.56
C GLU A 107 25.41 -12.40 -1.33
N ASP A 108 26.51 -11.64 -1.38
CA ASP A 108 27.41 -11.45 -0.23
C ASP A 108 26.79 -10.65 0.91
N GLY A 109 25.66 -9.95 0.65
CA GLY A 109 24.94 -9.21 1.67
C GLY A 109 23.82 -10.00 2.35
N PHE A 110 23.41 -11.14 1.79
CA PHE A 110 22.34 -11.96 2.36
C PHE A 110 22.90 -13.03 3.29
N ASP A 111 22.18 -13.33 4.38
CA ASP A 111 22.53 -14.49 5.18
C ASP A 111 22.17 -15.78 4.41
N PRO A 112 22.82 -16.92 4.71
CA PRO A 112 22.59 -18.18 3.99
C PRO A 112 21.13 -18.65 3.99
N ASP A 113 20.34 -18.23 4.97
CA ASP A 113 18.93 -18.58 5.15
C ASP A 113 17.99 -17.86 4.16
N TYR A 114 18.45 -16.80 3.49
CA TYR A 114 17.65 -16.09 2.50
C TYR A 114 17.39 -16.91 1.23
N ASN A 115 18.24 -17.90 0.94
CA ASN A 115 18.21 -18.69 -0.31
C ASN A 115 18.27 -17.82 -1.59
N VAL A 116 19.26 -16.92 -1.65
CA VAL A 116 19.44 -15.93 -2.73
C VAL A 116 19.48 -16.49 -4.16
N LYS A 117 19.75 -17.79 -4.33
CA LYS A 117 19.66 -18.50 -5.62
C LYS A 117 18.31 -18.34 -6.33
N HIS A 118 17.23 -18.11 -5.57
CA HIS A 118 15.87 -17.93 -6.09
C HIS A 118 15.55 -16.47 -6.46
N LEU A 119 16.41 -15.52 -6.07
CA LEU A 119 16.23 -14.10 -6.37
C LEU A 119 16.45 -13.82 -7.87
N ALA A 120 15.42 -13.29 -8.52
CA ALA A 120 15.55 -12.75 -9.87
C ALA A 120 16.41 -11.48 -9.85
N ARG A 121 17.43 -11.44 -10.72
CA ARG A 121 18.38 -10.32 -10.83
C ARG A 121 17.90 -9.20 -11.77
N GLN A 122 16.89 -9.46 -12.58
CA GLN A 122 16.30 -8.55 -13.56
C GLN A 122 14.82 -8.90 -13.80
N PRO A 123 13.98 -7.93 -14.21
CA PRO A 123 14.31 -6.51 -14.34
C PRO A 123 14.43 -5.82 -12.97
N ILE A 124 15.29 -4.79 -12.92
CA ILE A 124 15.37 -3.86 -11.79
C ILE A 124 14.60 -2.60 -12.19
N LEU A 125 13.63 -2.20 -11.37
CA LEU A 125 12.77 -1.06 -11.60
C LEU A 125 12.99 0.03 -10.54
N THR A 126 12.75 1.28 -10.91
CA THR A 126 12.60 2.38 -9.95
C THR A 126 11.19 2.39 -9.36
N TYR A 127 10.98 3.08 -8.23
CA TYR A 127 9.64 3.21 -7.65
C TYR A 127 8.62 3.79 -8.65
N GLN A 128 9.00 4.79 -9.45
CA GLN A 128 8.17 5.38 -10.51
C GLN A 128 7.76 4.32 -11.53
N GLN A 129 8.72 3.52 -12.00
CA GLN A 129 8.42 2.44 -12.93
C GLN A 129 7.49 1.39 -12.32
N VAL A 130 7.63 1.07 -11.03
CA VAL A 130 6.70 0.15 -10.35
C VAL A 130 5.30 0.76 -10.26
N GLU A 131 5.17 2.04 -9.87
CA GLU A 131 3.87 2.71 -9.84
C GLU A 131 3.20 2.76 -11.22
N ASP A 132 3.96 3.19 -12.24
CA ASP A 132 3.46 3.41 -13.59
C ASP A 132 3.09 2.10 -14.29
N GLN A 133 3.91 1.05 -14.15
CA GLN A 133 3.67 -0.23 -14.82
C GLN A 133 2.56 -1.05 -14.17
N PHE A 134 2.41 -0.97 -12.85
CA PHE A 134 1.47 -1.82 -12.10
C PHE A 134 0.22 -1.05 -11.63
N GLY A 135 0.11 0.24 -11.96
CA GLY A 135 -1.02 1.09 -11.60
C GLY A 135 -1.21 1.24 -10.09
N ILE A 136 -0.14 1.06 -9.31
CA ILE A 136 -0.17 1.20 -7.86
C ILE A 136 0.33 2.58 -7.46
N LYS A 137 -0.01 2.99 -6.24
CA LYS A 137 0.61 4.13 -5.56
C LYS A 137 1.24 3.64 -4.27
N ILE A 138 2.57 3.74 -4.20
CA ILE A 138 3.36 3.40 -3.02
C ILE A 138 3.21 4.57 -2.04
N ALA A 139 2.03 4.64 -1.41
CA ALA A 139 1.66 5.72 -0.52
C ALA A 139 2.17 5.46 0.91
N GLY A 140 3.13 6.27 1.36
CA GLY A 140 3.69 6.23 2.71
C GLY A 140 4.76 5.14 2.91
N PHE A 141 5.76 5.44 3.75
CA PHE A 141 6.83 4.50 4.09
C PHE A 141 6.27 3.20 4.67
N GLY A 142 6.68 2.05 4.11
CA GLY A 142 6.45 0.74 4.70
C GLY A 142 5.11 0.07 4.40
N ARG A 143 4.34 0.52 3.40
CA ARG A 143 3.26 -0.31 2.85
C ARG A 143 3.84 -1.36 1.91
N GLY A 144 4.19 -2.50 2.50
CA GLY A 144 4.61 -3.67 1.74
C GLY A 144 3.51 -4.18 0.81
N ILE A 145 2.23 -4.04 1.19
CA ILE A 145 1.10 -4.54 0.40
C ILE A 145 0.37 -3.39 -0.28
N ASN A 146 0.38 -3.38 -1.61
CA ASN A 146 -0.30 -2.38 -2.45
C ASN A 146 -1.33 -3.08 -3.34
N ARG A 147 -2.46 -2.44 -3.62
CA ARG A 147 -3.58 -3.09 -4.33
C ARG A 147 -4.34 -2.17 -5.27
N THR A 148 -4.81 -2.74 -6.36
CA THR A 148 -5.75 -2.15 -7.33
C THR A 148 -6.98 -3.07 -7.47
N GLN A 149 -7.84 -2.81 -8.47
CA GLN A 149 -8.95 -3.70 -8.77
C GLN A 149 -8.48 -5.09 -9.25
N SER A 150 -7.37 -5.15 -9.99
CA SER A 150 -6.86 -6.37 -10.65
C SER A 150 -5.51 -6.86 -10.15
N THR A 151 -4.84 -6.09 -9.28
CA THR A 151 -3.43 -6.34 -8.92
C THR A 151 -3.21 -6.23 -7.42
N VAL A 152 -2.35 -7.11 -6.89
CA VAL A 152 -1.73 -7.00 -5.57
C VAL A 152 -0.22 -6.94 -5.79
N ALA A 153 0.41 -5.85 -5.41
CA ALA A 153 1.87 -5.70 -5.45
C ALA A 153 2.45 -5.84 -4.05
N LEU A 154 3.25 -6.88 -3.85
CA LEU A 154 3.99 -7.17 -2.63
C LEU A 154 5.40 -6.62 -2.76
N ILE A 155 5.75 -5.71 -1.88
CA ILE A 155 7.07 -5.07 -1.80
C ILE A 155 7.72 -5.60 -0.53
N SER A 156 8.67 -6.50 -0.71
CA SER A 156 9.56 -6.98 0.34
C SER A 156 10.75 -6.04 0.44
N SER A 157 11.02 -5.52 1.63
CA SER A 157 12.08 -4.52 1.84
C SER A 157 13.32 -5.16 2.46
N VAL A 158 14.48 -4.78 1.93
CA VAL A 158 15.79 -5.22 2.39
C VAL A 158 16.60 -3.98 2.77
N ASP A 159 16.88 -3.84 4.07
CA ASP A 159 17.66 -2.73 4.60
C ASP A 159 19.15 -3.06 4.56
N LYS A 160 19.95 -2.14 4.02
CA LYS A 160 21.41 -2.28 4.02
C LYS A 160 22.00 -1.75 5.33
N LYS A 161 22.70 -2.61 6.07
CA LYS A 161 23.49 -2.25 7.25
C LYS A 161 24.98 -2.50 7.01
N LYS A 162 25.82 -2.00 7.91
CA LYS A 162 27.29 -2.16 7.82
C LYS A 162 27.74 -3.63 7.76
N THR A 163 26.99 -4.52 8.38
CA THR A 163 27.32 -5.95 8.52
C THR A 163 26.61 -6.86 7.52
N GLY A 164 25.79 -6.32 6.61
CA GLY A 164 24.98 -7.12 5.69
C GLY A 164 23.57 -6.54 5.50
N PHE A 165 22.67 -7.33 4.96
CA PHE A 165 21.27 -6.99 4.78
C PHE A 165 20.42 -7.41 5.97
N VAL A 166 19.36 -6.65 6.23
CA VAL A 166 18.29 -7.02 7.17
C VAL A 166 16.99 -7.09 6.40
N TYR A 167 16.29 -8.21 6.53
CA TYR A 167 15.05 -8.50 5.84
C TYR A 167 14.09 -9.27 6.74
N HIS A 168 12.80 -9.09 6.52
CA HIS A 168 11.74 -9.82 7.24
C HIS A 168 11.13 -10.96 6.44
N ASP A 169 11.40 -10.96 5.14
CA ASP A 169 10.85 -11.87 4.14
C ASP A 169 12.02 -12.60 3.46
N HIS A 170 11.81 -13.83 3.02
CA HIS A 170 12.88 -14.65 2.48
C HIS A 170 12.37 -15.71 1.51
N TRP A 171 13.27 -16.24 0.69
CA TRP A 171 12.99 -17.45 -0.06
C TRP A 171 13.21 -18.68 0.81
N THR A 172 12.33 -19.67 0.69
CA THR A 172 12.56 -21.00 1.25
C THR A 172 13.56 -21.76 0.39
N PRO A 173 14.20 -22.82 0.92
CA PRO A 173 15.06 -23.69 0.13
C PRO A 173 14.37 -24.26 -1.11
N ASP A 174 13.06 -24.49 -1.01
CA ASP A 174 12.19 -25.10 -2.02
C ASP A 174 11.67 -24.11 -3.07
N GLY A 175 12.03 -22.83 -2.98
CA GLY A 175 11.67 -21.79 -3.95
C GLY A 175 10.29 -21.17 -3.73
N ASP A 176 9.72 -21.31 -2.54
CA ASP A 176 8.59 -20.48 -2.11
C ASP A 176 9.10 -19.17 -1.53
N TYR A 177 8.28 -18.13 -1.59
CA TYR A 177 8.55 -16.86 -0.92
C TYR A 177 7.69 -16.72 0.33
N MET A 178 8.34 -16.49 1.46
CA MET A 178 7.71 -16.22 2.76
C MET A 178 7.58 -14.71 2.96
N TYR A 179 6.37 -14.20 2.77
CA TYR A 179 6.05 -12.78 2.89
C TYR A 179 5.39 -12.44 4.22
N SER A 180 5.83 -11.40 4.89
CA SER A 180 5.26 -10.94 6.16
C SER A 180 4.02 -10.07 5.95
N GLY A 181 2.95 -10.34 6.69
CA GLY A 181 1.74 -9.53 6.67
C GLY A 181 1.91 -8.11 7.22
N GLU A 182 0.89 -7.28 7.00
CA GLU A 182 0.82 -5.91 7.50
C GLU A 182 0.12 -5.79 8.86
N GLY A 183 0.49 -4.75 9.63
CA GLY A 183 -0.04 -4.44 10.96
C GLY A 183 1.08 -4.21 11.97
N LYS A 184 1.07 -3.03 12.62
CA LYS A 184 2.17 -2.55 13.49
C LYS A 184 1.96 -2.83 14.98
N THR A 185 0.73 -2.92 15.44
CA THR A 185 0.41 -2.97 16.87
C THR A 185 -0.46 -4.18 17.18
N GLY A 186 -0.06 -4.96 18.19
CA GLY A 186 -0.75 -6.18 18.58
C GLY A 186 -0.77 -7.25 17.49
N ASN A 187 -1.57 -8.30 17.71
CA ASN A 187 -1.73 -9.38 16.75
C ASN A 187 -2.27 -8.84 15.42
N GLN A 188 -1.62 -9.22 14.32
CA GLN A 188 -2.09 -8.85 12.99
C GLN A 188 -3.48 -9.44 12.74
N GLN A 189 -4.29 -8.70 12.00
CA GLN A 189 -5.66 -9.06 11.68
C GLN A 189 -5.78 -9.46 10.22
N MET A 190 -6.67 -10.41 9.91
CA MET A 190 -6.98 -10.81 8.53
C MET A 190 -7.91 -9.79 7.88
N THR A 191 -7.44 -8.55 7.76
CA THR A 191 -8.17 -7.41 7.20
C THR A 191 -7.31 -6.72 6.16
N LEU A 192 -7.95 -5.87 5.33
CA LEU A 192 -7.28 -5.01 4.35
C LEU A 192 -6.21 -5.74 3.53
N GLY A 193 -4.92 -5.39 3.65
CA GLY A 193 -3.85 -5.94 2.83
C GLY A 193 -3.68 -7.44 3.02
N ASN A 194 -3.71 -7.92 4.25
CA ASN A 194 -3.61 -9.36 4.56
C ASN A 194 -4.74 -10.14 3.89
N LYS A 195 -5.98 -9.64 4.00
CA LYS A 195 -7.14 -10.28 3.38
C LYS A 195 -7.06 -10.28 1.86
N VAL A 196 -6.51 -9.22 1.27
CA VAL A 196 -6.36 -9.09 -0.19
C VAL A 196 -5.36 -10.11 -0.76
N ILE A 197 -4.34 -10.51 0.00
CA ILE A 197 -3.45 -11.61 -0.39
C ILE A 197 -4.23 -12.93 -0.44
N VAL A 198 -5.00 -13.23 0.61
CA VAL A 198 -5.78 -14.48 0.72
C VAL A 198 -6.86 -14.58 -0.35
N ASP A 199 -7.54 -13.47 -0.60
CA ASP A 199 -8.67 -13.42 -1.52
C ASP A 199 -8.27 -13.18 -2.97
N ALA A 200 -6.97 -13.02 -3.27
CA ALA A 200 -6.49 -12.58 -4.58
C ALA A 200 -6.98 -13.50 -5.70
N GLU A 201 -6.84 -14.81 -5.56
CA GLU A 201 -7.25 -15.79 -6.58
C GLU A 201 -8.77 -15.75 -6.79
N ARG A 202 -9.56 -15.79 -5.70
CA ARG A 202 -11.03 -15.73 -5.75
C ARG A 202 -11.50 -14.46 -6.44
N ASP A 203 -10.84 -13.33 -6.18
CA ASP A 203 -11.22 -12.04 -6.73
C ASP A 203 -10.58 -11.76 -8.11
N GLY A 204 -9.87 -12.72 -8.71
CA GLY A 204 -9.20 -12.55 -10.00
C GLY A 204 -8.07 -11.51 -10.01
N LYS A 205 -7.42 -11.29 -8.86
CA LYS A 205 -6.28 -10.37 -8.73
C LYS A 205 -4.95 -11.10 -8.92
N ILE A 206 -4.05 -10.48 -9.66
CA ILE A 206 -2.70 -10.98 -9.91
C ILE A 206 -1.76 -10.48 -8.82
N ILE A 207 -1.05 -11.39 -8.15
CA ILE A 207 -0.03 -11.04 -7.16
C ILE A 207 1.33 -10.89 -7.85
N HIS A 208 1.90 -9.70 -7.78
CA HIS A 208 3.26 -9.38 -8.22
C HIS A 208 4.18 -9.19 -7.01
N LEU A 209 5.40 -9.72 -7.07
CA LEU A 209 6.38 -9.59 -5.98
C LEU A 209 7.61 -8.80 -6.41
N PHE A 210 8.06 -7.91 -5.54
CA PHE A 210 9.28 -7.10 -5.68
C PHE A 210 10.14 -7.22 -4.43
N VAL A 211 11.46 -7.29 -4.62
CA VAL A 211 12.45 -7.13 -3.54
C VAL A 211 13.10 -5.76 -3.69
N LYS A 212 12.89 -4.88 -2.71
CA LYS A 212 13.34 -3.49 -2.70
C LYS A 212 14.60 -3.34 -1.86
N PHE A 213 15.65 -2.78 -2.45
CA PHE A 213 16.86 -2.34 -1.73
C PHE A 213 16.94 -0.83 -1.57
N SER A 214 16.32 -0.09 -2.48
CA SER A 214 16.30 1.38 -2.48
C SER A 214 15.14 1.87 -3.36
N PRO A 215 14.78 3.16 -3.28
CA PRO A 215 14.02 3.89 -4.31
C PRO A 215 14.25 3.52 -5.78
N GLN A 216 15.46 3.12 -6.14
CA GLN A 216 15.87 2.87 -7.53
C GLN A 216 16.09 1.39 -7.82
N GLU A 217 15.93 0.52 -6.82
CA GLU A 217 16.31 -0.89 -6.90
C GLU A 217 15.18 -1.80 -6.40
N TYR A 218 14.13 -1.93 -7.22
CA TYR A 218 13.05 -2.90 -7.06
C TYR A 218 13.28 -4.08 -8.02
N TYR A 219 13.76 -5.20 -7.49
CA TYR A 219 13.97 -6.42 -8.25
C TYR A 219 12.64 -7.13 -8.43
N TYR A 220 12.13 -7.17 -9.65
CA TYR A 220 10.87 -7.85 -9.95
C TYR A 220 11.06 -9.37 -9.95
N GLN A 221 10.30 -10.08 -9.11
CA GLN A 221 10.44 -11.52 -8.92
C GLN A 221 9.48 -12.32 -9.79
N GLY A 222 8.38 -11.72 -10.26
CA GLY A 222 7.37 -12.35 -11.11
C GLY A 222 5.97 -12.33 -10.51
N ILE A 223 5.11 -13.17 -11.08
CA ILE A 223 3.73 -13.42 -10.63
C ILE A 223 3.73 -14.60 -9.67
N PHE A 224 2.94 -14.52 -8.60
CA PHE A 224 2.88 -15.53 -7.54
C PHE A 224 1.44 -15.95 -7.26
N SER A 225 1.29 -17.20 -6.78
CA SER A 225 0.05 -17.69 -6.15
C SER A 225 0.30 -17.95 -4.69
N LEU A 226 -0.65 -17.56 -3.83
CA LEU A 226 -0.65 -17.97 -2.44
C LEU A 226 -0.85 -19.49 -2.34
N LYS A 227 -0.06 -20.17 -1.50
CA LYS A 227 -0.23 -21.59 -1.17
C LYS A 227 -0.99 -21.76 0.14
N ASP A 228 -0.53 -21.06 1.16
CA ASP A 228 -1.10 -21.06 2.50
C ASP A 228 -0.54 -19.89 3.29
N TYR A 229 -1.02 -19.73 4.52
CA TYR A 229 -0.48 -18.78 5.46
C TYR A 229 -0.46 -19.37 6.87
N THR A 230 0.47 -18.87 7.67
CA THR A 230 0.62 -19.20 9.09
C THR A 230 0.84 -17.91 9.89
N TYR A 231 1.14 -18.05 11.18
CA TYR A 231 1.57 -16.97 12.05
C TYR A 231 2.89 -17.33 12.75
N GLU A 232 3.71 -16.31 12.98
CA GLU A 232 4.90 -16.38 13.81
C GLU A 232 4.78 -15.36 14.95
N ASP A 233 5.40 -15.67 16.08
CA ASP A 233 5.54 -14.74 17.18
C ASP A 233 6.68 -13.75 16.86
N ASP A 234 6.35 -12.47 16.84
CA ASP A 234 7.25 -11.34 16.56
C ASP A 234 7.12 -10.29 17.67
N LYS A 235 8.08 -9.38 17.81
CA LYS A 235 7.94 -8.24 18.73
C LYS A 235 7.29 -7.06 18.02
N ASP A 236 6.32 -6.43 18.66
CA ASP A 236 5.76 -5.16 18.18
C ASP A 236 6.69 -3.97 18.49
N GLU A 237 6.29 -2.77 18.05
CA GLU A 237 7.07 -1.54 18.28
C GLU A 237 7.23 -1.19 19.78
N SER A 238 6.43 -1.80 20.66
CA SER A 238 6.50 -1.66 22.12
C SER A 238 7.27 -2.81 22.79
N GLY A 239 7.80 -3.76 22.00
CA GLY A 239 8.55 -4.92 22.48
C GLY A 239 7.70 -6.10 22.94
N ASN A 240 6.37 -6.04 22.79
CA ASN A 240 5.46 -7.11 23.18
C ASN A 240 5.40 -8.20 22.10
N VAL A 241 5.24 -9.45 22.52
CA VAL A 241 5.02 -10.55 21.58
C VAL A 241 3.65 -10.37 20.91
N ARG A 242 3.65 -10.44 19.58
CA ARG A 242 2.47 -10.39 18.72
C ARG A 242 2.53 -11.50 17.68
N LYS A 243 1.36 -11.95 17.23
CA LYS A 243 1.23 -12.82 16.07
C LYS A 243 1.32 -12.01 14.78
N LYS A 244 2.29 -12.36 13.94
CA LYS A 244 2.50 -11.80 12.61
C LYS A 244 2.13 -12.84 11.55
N TYR A 245 1.35 -12.47 10.55
CA TYR A 245 1.06 -13.37 9.44
C TYR A 245 2.29 -13.61 8.58
N LYS A 246 2.40 -14.84 8.10
CA LYS A 246 3.38 -15.28 7.12
C LYS A 246 2.66 -15.96 5.97
N PHE A 247 2.75 -15.37 4.79
CA PHE A 247 2.13 -15.83 3.57
C PHE A 247 3.16 -16.59 2.74
N ARG A 248 2.92 -17.89 2.53
CA ARG A 248 3.76 -18.73 1.68
C ARG A 248 3.23 -18.68 0.26
N SER A 249 4.03 -18.17 -0.65
CA SER A 249 3.63 -18.00 -2.05
C SER A 249 4.61 -18.66 -3.01
N ARG A 250 4.12 -19.17 -4.14
CA ARG A 250 4.94 -19.80 -5.17
C ARG A 250 4.86 -19.01 -6.46
N LYS A 251 6.02 -18.83 -7.10
CA LYS A 251 6.12 -18.20 -8.42
C LYS A 251 5.34 -19.02 -9.45
N GLN A 252 4.44 -18.36 -10.18
CA GLN A 252 3.78 -18.94 -11.33
C GLN A 252 4.79 -19.05 -12.47
N HIS A 253 4.85 -20.23 -13.10
CA HIS A 253 5.52 -20.38 -14.37
C HIS A 253 4.50 -19.97 -15.43
N LEU A 254 4.79 -18.89 -16.16
CA LEU A 254 4.04 -18.62 -17.38
C LEU A 254 4.43 -19.75 -18.35
N GLU A 255 3.49 -20.66 -18.61
CA GLU A 255 3.59 -21.51 -19.79
C GLU A 255 3.57 -20.55 -20.99
N GLY A 256 4.69 -20.50 -21.72
CA GLY A 256 4.85 -19.70 -22.93
C GLY A 256 4.15 -20.32 -24.11
#